data_AF-A0A7J4HMW9-F1
#
_entry.id   AF-A0A7J4HMW9-F1
#
_cell.length_a   1.000
_cell.length_b   1.000
_cell.length_c   1.000
_cell.angle_alpha   90.00
_cell.angle_beta   90.00
_cell.angle_gamma   90.00
#
_symmetry.space_group_name_H-M   'P 1'
#
loop_
_entity.id
_entity.type
_entity.pdbx_description
1 polymer ?
#
loop_
_entity_poly.entity_id
_entity_poly.type
_entity_poly.pdbx_seq_one_letter_code
_entity_poly.pdbx_strand_id
1 'polypeptide(L)'
;MRKELKFPVYFVYLFLISLLIYIIPKGNYEFIGYAVVIGFLFYFLTITDKLYKYSIFGIWLFAIWVVLHLFGGILYFGGTRLYDIVLINLLGPPYDILKYDQFVHTYCYFAIAILLYYPLKKYMKVSSKIPLIVFAILSAIGIGLLNEVIEFGMVIFADAADAVGGYYNTALDLVFNLIGAIIGAVFVSRVLDEKNI
;
A
#
# COMPACT_ATOMS: atom_id res chain seq x y z
N MET A 1 -2.66 19.64 12.76
CA MET A 1 -3.03 18.84 11.56
C MET A 1 -3.89 19.71 10.64
N ARG A 2 -3.68 19.66 9.31
CA ARG A 2 -4.52 20.41 8.35
C ARG A 2 -5.99 19.96 8.48
N LYS A 3 -6.95 20.85 8.23
CA LYS A 3 -8.38 20.56 8.47
C LYS A 3 -8.85 19.41 7.59
N GLU A 4 -8.41 19.37 6.34
CA GLU A 4 -8.74 18.34 5.35
C GLU A 4 -8.26 16.93 5.74
N LEU A 5 -7.28 16.80 6.63
CA LEU A 5 -6.76 15.50 7.08
C LEU A 5 -7.58 14.86 8.19
N LYS A 6 -8.43 15.61 8.88
CA LYS A 6 -9.21 15.07 10.00
C LYS A 6 -10.05 13.88 9.56
N PHE A 7 -10.72 14.01 8.42
CA PHE A 7 -11.63 12.99 7.94
C PHE A 7 -10.92 11.66 7.56
N PRO A 8 -9.87 11.63 6.70
CA PRO A 8 -9.18 10.37 6.40
C PRO A 8 -8.54 9.75 7.64
N VAL A 9 -8.05 10.57 8.57
CA VAL A 9 -7.47 10.08 9.84
C VAL A 9 -8.50 9.38 10.70
N TYR A 10 -9.65 10.02 10.96
CA TYR A 10 -10.70 9.39 11.74
C TYR A 10 -11.25 8.15 11.05
N PHE A 11 -11.41 8.20 9.73
CA PHE A 11 -11.86 7.06 8.93
C PHE A 11 -10.93 5.85 9.11
N VAL A 12 -9.62 6.02 8.91
CA VAL A 12 -8.65 4.92 9.04
C VAL A 12 -8.60 4.37 10.46
N TYR A 13 -8.48 5.23 11.49
CA TYR A 13 -8.36 4.73 12.86
C TYR A 13 -9.65 4.11 13.38
N LEU A 14 -10.82 4.64 12.99
CA LEU A 14 -12.10 3.99 13.32
C LEU A 14 -12.16 2.61 12.68
N PHE A 15 -11.80 2.50 11.40
CA PHE A 15 -11.75 1.23 10.69
C PHE A 15 -10.79 0.23 11.36
N LEU A 16 -9.55 0.63 11.65
CA LEU A 16 -8.55 -0.22 12.30
C LEU A 16 -9.03 -0.68 13.69
N ILE A 17 -9.60 0.21 14.50
CA ILE A 17 -10.13 -0.14 15.83
C ILE A 17 -11.27 -1.14 15.70
N SER A 18 -12.23 -0.88 14.81
CA SER A 18 -13.35 -1.81 14.56
C SER A 18 -12.85 -3.17 14.08
N LEU A 19 -11.84 -3.20 13.21
CA LEU A 19 -11.24 -4.43 12.74
C LEU A 19 -10.52 -5.19 13.86
N LEU A 20 -9.73 -4.50 14.68
CA LEU A 20 -9.03 -5.08 15.83
C LEU A 20 -10.00 -5.71 16.83
N ILE A 21 -11.11 -5.03 17.14
CA ILE A 21 -12.18 -5.57 17.99
C ILE A 21 -12.73 -6.89 17.42
N TYR A 22 -12.82 -7.00 16.09
CA TYR A 22 -13.31 -8.19 15.41
C TYR A 22 -12.29 -9.34 15.35
N ILE A 23 -11.00 -9.06 15.10
CA ILE A 23 -9.99 -10.10 14.86
C ILE A 23 -9.26 -10.59 16.12
N ILE A 24 -9.14 -9.76 17.16
CA ILE A 24 -8.46 -10.14 18.42
C ILE A 24 -9.10 -11.38 19.05
N PRO A 25 -10.44 -11.49 19.21
CA PRO A 25 -11.07 -12.68 19.78
C PRO A 25 -10.86 -13.95 18.95
N LYS A 26 -10.49 -13.82 17.67
CA LYS A 26 -10.25 -14.94 16.75
C LYS A 26 -8.80 -15.43 16.79
N GLY A 27 -7.91 -14.74 17.51
CA GLY A 27 -6.49 -15.09 17.56
C GLY A 27 -5.77 -14.96 16.23
N ASN A 28 -6.26 -14.13 15.30
CA ASN A 28 -5.62 -13.93 14.00
C ASN A 28 -4.43 -12.96 14.15
N TYR A 29 -3.28 -13.49 14.58
CA TYR A 29 -2.09 -12.70 14.87
C TYR A 29 -1.48 -12.03 13.64
N GLU A 30 -1.60 -12.64 12.45
CA GLU A 30 -1.17 -12.07 11.17
C GLU A 30 -1.84 -10.71 10.93
N PHE A 31 -3.17 -10.66 10.96
CA PHE A 31 -3.91 -9.43 10.69
C PHE A 31 -3.87 -8.42 11.83
N ILE A 32 -3.64 -8.85 13.08
CA ILE A 32 -3.32 -7.95 14.18
C ILE A 32 -1.99 -7.26 13.91
N GLY A 33 -0.96 -8.02 13.49
CA GLY A 33 0.34 -7.51 13.09
C GLY A 33 0.24 -6.47 11.98
N TYR A 34 -0.44 -6.80 10.89
CA TYR A 34 -0.67 -5.87 9.78
C TYR A 34 -1.40 -4.60 10.21
N ALA A 35 -2.48 -4.71 11.01
CA ALA A 35 -3.22 -3.54 11.49
C ALA A 35 -2.35 -2.59 12.34
N VAL A 36 -1.45 -3.14 13.17
CA VAL A 36 -0.51 -2.36 13.98
C VAL A 36 0.51 -1.64 13.10
N VAL A 37 1.15 -2.37 12.17
CA VAL A 37 2.15 -1.79 11.26
C VAL A 37 1.53 -0.70 10.40
N ILE A 38 0.37 -0.95 9.81
CA ILE A 38 -0.36 0.03 9.00
C ILE A 38 -0.75 1.25 9.84
N GLY A 39 -1.26 1.04 11.06
CA GLY A 39 -1.60 2.13 11.98
C GLY A 39 -0.40 3.02 12.30
N PHE A 40 0.79 2.42 12.44
CA PHE A 40 2.05 3.14 12.64
C PHE A 40 2.51 3.90 11.38
N LEU A 41 2.43 3.28 10.21
CA LEU A 41 2.76 3.94 8.94
C LEU A 41 1.83 5.13 8.67
N PHE A 42 0.52 4.95 8.91
CA PHE A 42 -0.46 6.02 8.76
C PHE A 42 -0.24 7.14 9.80
N TYR A 43 0.12 6.78 11.04
CA TYR A 43 0.54 7.77 12.04
C TYR A 43 1.74 8.58 11.53
N PHE A 44 2.79 7.92 11.05
CA PHE A 44 3.98 8.57 10.52
C PHE A 44 3.66 9.51 9.35
N LEU A 45 2.80 9.07 8.42
CA LEU A 45 2.29 9.89 7.31
C LEU A 45 1.62 11.18 7.82
N THR A 46 0.75 11.07 8.83
CA THR A 46 0.00 12.22 9.34
C THR A 46 0.85 13.22 10.12
N ILE A 47 1.82 12.74 10.92
CA ILE A 47 2.71 13.63 11.67
C ILE A 47 3.72 14.33 10.75
N THR A 48 4.16 13.66 9.69
CA THR A 48 5.14 14.22 8.73
C THR A 48 4.48 15.11 7.69
N ASP A 49 3.16 15.10 7.56
CA ASP A 49 2.43 16.01 6.67
C ASP A 49 2.73 17.49 6.94
N LYS A 50 2.93 17.87 8.21
CA LYS A 50 3.29 19.27 8.55
C LYS A 50 4.58 19.70 7.86
N LEU A 51 5.49 18.76 7.61
CA LEU A 51 6.79 18.98 7.00
C LEU A 51 6.74 18.87 5.47
N TYR A 52 6.07 17.85 4.94
CA TYR A 52 6.11 17.53 3.51
C TYR A 52 4.90 18.01 2.71
N LYS A 53 3.79 18.33 3.39
CA LYS A 53 2.55 18.82 2.77
C LYS A 53 2.09 17.88 1.65
N TYR A 54 1.88 16.62 2.00
CA TYR A 54 1.50 15.59 1.03
C TYR A 54 0.19 15.96 0.31
N SER A 55 -0.02 15.41 -0.89
CA SER A 55 -1.33 15.50 -1.54
C SER A 55 -2.43 14.93 -0.64
N ILE A 56 -3.53 15.67 -0.45
CA ILE A 56 -4.72 15.13 0.22
C ILE A 56 -5.29 13.93 -0.55
N PHE A 57 -5.17 13.95 -1.88
CA PHE A 57 -5.57 12.84 -2.74
C PHE A 57 -4.72 11.60 -2.46
N GLY A 58 -3.38 11.74 -2.37
CA GLY A 58 -2.49 10.65 -2.02
C GLY A 58 -2.80 10.02 -0.65
N ILE A 59 -3.16 10.84 0.34
CA ILE A 59 -3.55 10.35 1.67
C ILE A 59 -4.87 9.56 1.62
N TRP A 60 -5.85 10.01 0.83
CA TRP A 60 -7.08 9.25 0.61
C TRP A 60 -6.84 7.93 -0.12
N LEU A 61 -5.98 7.92 -1.13
CA LEU A 61 -5.61 6.69 -1.81
C LEU A 61 -5.01 5.70 -0.81
N PHE A 62 -4.09 6.14 0.04
CA PHE A 62 -3.50 5.29 1.07
C PHE A 62 -4.55 4.83 2.09
N ALA A 63 -5.47 5.69 2.51
CA ALA A 63 -6.57 5.32 3.39
C ALA A 63 -7.50 4.24 2.79
N ILE A 64 -7.81 4.33 1.50
CA ILE A 64 -8.59 3.32 0.78
C ILE A 64 -7.79 2.03 0.67
N TRP A 65 -6.49 2.10 0.41
CA TRP A 65 -5.62 0.93 0.36
C TRP A 65 -5.66 0.16 1.70
N VAL A 66 -5.61 0.84 2.84
CA VAL A 66 -5.72 0.21 4.17
C VAL A 66 -6.96 -0.69 4.25
N VAL A 67 -8.10 -0.21 3.77
CA VAL A 67 -9.36 -0.97 3.76
C VAL A 67 -9.27 -2.15 2.80
N LEU A 68 -8.84 -1.92 1.56
CA LEU A 68 -8.73 -2.95 0.53
C LEU A 68 -7.79 -4.08 0.95
N HIS A 69 -6.65 -3.73 1.56
CA HIS A 69 -5.63 -4.67 1.99
C HIS A 69 -6.11 -5.54 3.15
N LEU A 70 -6.68 -4.92 4.19
CA LEU A 70 -7.15 -5.67 5.35
C LEU A 70 -8.38 -6.53 5.02
N PHE A 71 -9.26 -6.07 4.13
CA PHE A 71 -10.35 -6.91 3.63
C PHE A 71 -9.86 -8.03 2.71
N GLY A 72 -8.80 -7.82 1.94
CA GLY A 72 -8.20 -8.82 1.05
C GLY A 72 -7.89 -10.14 1.75
N GLY A 73 -7.41 -10.09 2.99
CA GLY A 73 -7.05 -11.31 3.71
C GLY A 73 -8.06 -11.79 4.74
N ILE A 74 -9.08 -10.99 5.06
CA ILE A 74 -10.10 -11.36 6.06
C ILE A 74 -11.40 -11.86 5.41
N LEU A 75 -11.73 -11.38 4.20
CA LEU A 75 -12.96 -11.76 3.51
C LEU A 75 -12.76 -13.04 2.68
N TYR A 76 -13.78 -13.90 2.71
CA TYR A 76 -13.83 -15.14 1.93
C TYR A 76 -15.12 -15.16 1.10
N PHE A 77 -15.00 -15.55 -0.17
CA PHE A 77 -16.11 -15.74 -1.10
C PHE A 77 -16.08 -17.16 -1.62
N GLY A 78 -17.14 -17.94 -1.34
CA GLY A 78 -17.21 -19.34 -1.76
C GLY A 78 -16.09 -20.23 -1.18
N GLY A 79 -15.53 -19.87 -0.02
CA GLY A 79 -14.40 -20.57 0.59
C GLY A 79 -13.02 -20.10 0.12
N THR A 80 -12.94 -19.24 -0.89
CA THR A 80 -11.70 -18.64 -1.37
C THR A 80 -11.47 -17.29 -0.69
N ARG A 81 -10.28 -17.08 -0.12
CA ARG A 81 -9.89 -15.78 0.45
C ARG A 81 -9.82 -14.74 -0.66
N LEU A 82 -10.22 -13.50 -0.38
CA LEU A 82 -10.34 -12.45 -1.39
C LEU A 82 -9.02 -12.22 -2.14
N TYR A 83 -7.86 -12.26 -1.46
CA TYR A 83 -6.55 -12.17 -2.10
C TYR A 83 -6.28 -13.24 -3.16
N ASP A 84 -6.84 -14.44 -3.00
CA ASP A 84 -6.60 -15.58 -3.87
C ASP A 84 -7.57 -15.60 -5.07
N ILE A 85 -8.51 -14.66 -5.14
CA ILE A 85 -9.44 -14.56 -6.27
C ILE A 85 -8.70 -14.03 -7.50
N VAL A 86 -8.62 -14.87 -8.54
CA VAL A 86 -8.13 -14.51 -9.87
C VAL A 86 -9.15 -13.61 -10.55
N LEU A 87 -8.80 -12.36 -10.83
CA LEU A 87 -9.69 -11.41 -11.50
C LEU A 87 -9.69 -11.62 -13.01
N ILE A 88 -8.50 -11.83 -13.59
CA ILE A 88 -8.31 -12.07 -15.02
C ILE A 88 -7.25 -13.15 -15.19
N ASN A 89 -7.65 -14.35 -15.60
CA ASN A 89 -6.69 -15.42 -15.84
C ASN A 89 -6.00 -15.25 -17.20
N LEU A 90 -4.72 -14.87 -17.20
CA LEU A 90 -3.92 -14.69 -18.40
C LEU A 90 -3.02 -15.89 -18.76
N LEU A 91 -2.42 -16.55 -17.76
CA LEU A 91 -1.42 -17.61 -17.97
C LEU A 91 -1.70 -18.91 -17.19
N GLY A 92 -2.63 -18.90 -16.23
CA GLY A 92 -2.93 -20.03 -15.35
C GLY A 92 -1.81 -20.40 -14.37
N PRO A 93 -2.00 -21.45 -13.56
CA PRO A 93 -1.04 -21.87 -12.54
C PRO A 93 0.32 -22.28 -13.13
N PRO A 94 1.46 -21.97 -12.48
CA PRO A 94 1.61 -21.27 -11.19
C PRO A 94 1.64 -19.74 -11.31
N TYR A 95 1.38 -19.19 -12.50
CA TYR A 95 1.43 -17.77 -12.82
C TYR A 95 0.02 -17.19 -12.93
N ASP A 96 -0.85 -17.48 -11.95
CA ASP A 96 -2.17 -16.85 -11.88
C ASP A 96 -1.99 -15.34 -11.67
N ILE A 97 -1.83 -14.64 -12.78
CA ILE A 97 -1.56 -13.21 -12.87
C ILE A 97 -2.89 -12.47 -12.66
N LEU A 98 -2.83 -11.28 -12.06
CA LEU A 98 -3.99 -10.43 -11.76
C LEU A 98 -4.99 -11.09 -10.78
N LYS A 99 -4.50 -11.65 -9.68
CA LYS A 99 -5.36 -11.83 -8.50
C LYS A 99 -5.72 -10.47 -7.89
N TYR A 100 -6.71 -10.47 -7.02
CA TYR A 100 -7.03 -9.30 -6.20
C TYR A 100 -5.79 -8.75 -5.48
N ASP A 101 -4.89 -9.63 -5.05
CA ASP A 101 -3.60 -9.30 -4.46
C ASP A 101 -2.75 -8.37 -5.33
N GLN A 102 -2.46 -8.80 -6.56
CA GLN A 102 -1.67 -8.00 -7.50
C GLN A 102 -2.33 -6.64 -7.84
N PHE A 103 -3.68 -6.58 -7.85
CA PHE A 103 -4.41 -5.32 -7.98
C PHE A 103 -4.18 -4.39 -6.78
N VAL A 104 -4.31 -4.91 -5.55
CA VAL A 104 -4.08 -4.15 -4.32
C VAL A 104 -2.63 -3.66 -4.23
N HIS A 105 -1.67 -4.48 -4.67
CA HIS A 105 -0.27 -4.09 -4.79
C HIS A 105 -0.11 -2.91 -5.76
N THR A 106 -0.58 -3.00 -7.00
CA THR A 106 -0.52 -1.86 -7.94
C THR A 106 -1.16 -0.59 -7.37
N TYR A 107 -2.31 -0.73 -6.71
CA TYR A 107 -3.00 0.40 -6.08
C TYR A 107 -2.19 1.02 -4.94
N CYS A 108 -1.58 0.19 -4.08
CA CYS A 108 -0.73 0.64 -2.98
C CYS A 108 0.44 1.47 -3.50
N TYR A 109 1.21 0.92 -4.44
CA TYR A 109 2.45 1.56 -4.88
C TYR A 109 2.20 2.75 -5.81
N PHE A 110 1.03 2.81 -6.45
CA PHE A 110 0.50 4.04 -7.03
C PHE A 110 0.34 5.14 -5.96
N ALA A 111 -0.32 4.85 -4.84
CA ALA A 111 -0.50 5.81 -3.75
C ALA A 111 0.84 6.19 -3.09
N ILE A 112 1.70 5.22 -2.80
CA ILE A 112 3.02 5.44 -2.18
C ILE A 112 3.91 6.30 -3.06
N ALA A 113 3.96 6.06 -4.39
CA ALA A 113 4.76 6.89 -5.29
C ALA A 113 4.28 8.35 -5.31
N ILE A 114 2.96 8.59 -5.28
CA ILE A 114 2.40 9.95 -5.15
C ILE A 114 2.85 10.58 -3.84
N LEU A 115 2.77 9.86 -2.72
CA LEU A 115 3.16 10.38 -1.40
C LEU A 115 4.65 10.69 -1.31
N LEU A 116 5.52 9.81 -1.82
CA LEU A 116 6.98 9.95 -1.78
C LEU A 116 7.50 11.06 -2.71
N TYR A 117 6.74 11.45 -3.73
CA TYR A 117 7.11 12.55 -4.61
C TYR A 117 7.26 13.89 -3.86
N TYR A 118 6.42 14.17 -2.86
CA TYR A 118 6.45 15.44 -2.10
C TYR A 118 7.73 15.66 -1.27
N PRO A 119 8.18 14.72 -0.42
CA PRO A 119 9.46 14.87 0.27
C PRO A 119 10.64 14.93 -0.71
N LEU A 120 10.64 14.12 -1.78
CA LEU A 120 11.68 14.17 -2.81
C LEU A 120 11.75 15.53 -3.50
N LYS A 121 10.60 16.07 -3.93
CA LYS A 121 10.49 17.40 -4.57
C LYS A 121 11.05 18.49 -3.65
N LYS A 122 10.75 18.41 -2.36
CA LYS A 122 11.20 19.39 -1.37
C LYS A 122 12.74 19.47 -1.26
N TYR A 123 13.44 18.34 -1.35
CA TYR A 123 14.88 18.29 -1.07
C TYR A 123 15.79 18.16 -2.28
N MET A 124 15.35 17.50 -3.36
CA MET A 124 16.25 17.16 -4.46
C MET A 124 16.66 18.36 -5.34
N LYS A 125 15.97 19.50 -5.26
CA LYS A 125 16.29 20.75 -6.00
C LYS A 125 16.76 20.51 -7.45
N VAL A 126 15.95 19.79 -8.22
CA VAL A 126 16.31 19.37 -9.59
C VAL A 126 15.80 20.36 -10.65
N SER A 127 16.52 20.44 -11.77
CA SER A 127 16.17 21.28 -12.93
C SER A 127 15.12 20.66 -13.86
N SER A 128 14.87 19.35 -13.73
CA SER A 128 13.84 18.63 -14.50
C SER A 128 13.07 17.67 -13.59
N LYS A 129 11.88 17.25 -14.03
CA LYS A 129 11.05 16.30 -13.25
C LYS A 129 11.52 14.85 -13.35
N ILE A 130 12.39 14.52 -14.32
CA ILE A 130 12.81 13.13 -14.59
C ILE A 130 13.46 12.50 -13.36
N PRO A 131 14.46 13.11 -12.69
CA PRO A 131 15.02 12.54 -11.48
C PRO A 131 13.97 12.34 -10.38
N LEU A 132 13.04 13.28 -10.19
CA LEU A 132 11.99 13.11 -9.18
C LEU A 132 11.11 11.89 -9.46
N ILE A 133 10.72 11.67 -10.71
CA ILE A 133 9.94 10.51 -11.12
C ILE A 133 10.72 9.21 -10.85
N VAL A 134 11.98 9.16 -11.29
CA VAL A 134 12.83 7.97 -11.11
C VAL A 134 13.03 7.65 -9.62
N PHE A 135 13.38 8.64 -8.80
CA PHE A 135 13.58 8.43 -7.37
C PHE A 135 12.28 8.13 -6.63
N ALA A 136 11.14 8.66 -7.06
CA ALA A 136 9.83 8.29 -6.52
C ALA A 136 9.50 6.82 -6.82
N ILE A 137 9.78 6.34 -8.04
CA ILE A 137 9.61 4.93 -8.42
C ILE A 137 10.52 4.05 -7.56
N LEU A 138 11.82 4.34 -7.52
CA LEU A 138 12.80 3.55 -6.77
C LEU A 138 12.49 3.52 -5.27
N SER A 139 12.02 4.64 -4.72
CA SER A 139 11.65 4.71 -3.30
C SER A 139 10.37 3.93 -3.03
N ALA A 140 9.37 4.00 -3.92
CA ALA A 140 8.12 3.25 -3.78
C ALA A 140 8.34 1.73 -3.85
N ILE A 141 9.14 1.24 -4.81
CA ILE A 141 9.50 -0.19 -4.86
C ILE A 141 10.37 -0.61 -3.67
N GLY A 142 11.19 0.29 -3.12
CA GLY A 142 11.95 0.05 -1.89
C GLY A 142 11.05 -0.12 -0.66
N ILE A 143 9.99 0.69 -0.54
CA ILE A 143 8.92 0.45 0.44
C ILE A 143 8.22 -0.88 0.16
N GLY A 144 8.09 -1.27 -1.11
CA GLY A 144 7.51 -2.56 -1.47
C GLY A 144 8.31 -3.75 -1.01
N LEU A 145 9.63 -3.68 -1.13
CA LEU A 145 10.51 -4.68 -0.51
C LEU A 145 10.35 -4.75 1.01
N LEU A 146 10.17 -3.61 1.69
CA LEU A 146 9.93 -3.61 3.14
C LEU A 146 8.59 -4.28 3.51
N ASN A 147 7.57 -4.17 2.65
CA ASN A 147 6.32 -4.90 2.82
C ASN A 147 6.56 -6.42 2.81
N GLU A 148 7.30 -6.93 1.82
CA GLU A 148 7.67 -8.37 1.76
C GLU A 148 8.46 -8.83 2.99
N VAL A 149 9.32 -7.96 3.55
CA VAL A 149 10.04 -8.26 4.81
C VAL A 149 9.08 -8.36 6.00
N ILE A 150 8.06 -7.50 6.07
CA ILE A 150 7.02 -7.56 7.11
C ILE A 150 6.21 -8.84 6.96
N GLU A 151 5.82 -9.21 5.73
CA GLU A 151 5.10 -10.46 5.45
C GLU A 151 5.92 -11.69 5.82
N PHE A 152 7.20 -11.71 5.46
CA PHE A 152 8.11 -12.76 5.90
C PHE A 152 8.20 -12.85 7.44
N GLY A 153 8.17 -11.70 8.12
CA GLY A 153 8.03 -11.66 9.58
C GLY A 153 6.74 -12.32 10.07
N MET A 154 5.60 -12.06 9.42
CA MET A 154 4.32 -12.71 9.77
C MET A 154 4.34 -14.21 9.51
N VAL A 155 5.05 -14.69 8.49
CA VAL A 155 5.26 -16.14 8.28
C VAL A 155 5.98 -16.76 9.48
N ILE A 156 7.04 -16.10 9.98
CA ILE A 156 7.84 -16.64 11.10
C ILE A 156 7.08 -16.57 12.43
N PHE A 157 6.38 -15.47 12.70
CA PHE A 157 5.87 -15.16 14.03
C PHE A 157 4.35 -15.32 14.19
N ALA A 158 3.61 -15.47 13.09
CA ALA A 158 2.15 -15.44 13.09
C ALA A 158 1.48 -16.52 12.20
N ASP A 159 2.24 -17.54 11.78
CA ASP A 159 1.74 -18.70 11.01
C ASP A 159 1.07 -18.32 9.67
N ALA A 160 1.54 -17.24 9.04
CA ALA A 160 1.01 -16.70 7.78
C ALA A 160 1.50 -17.45 6.52
N ALA A 161 2.13 -18.62 6.67
CA ALA A 161 2.83 -19.31 5.57
C ALA A 161 1.90 -19.74 4.42
N ASP A 162 0.64 -20.07 4.74
CA ASP A 162 -0.37 -20.46 3.75
C ASP A 162 -0.99 -19.26 3.02
N ALA A 163 -0.68 -18.05 3.50
CA ALA A 163 -1.35 -16.82 3.13
C ALA A 163 -0.49 -15.88 2.27
N VAL A 164 0.81 -15.83 2.48
CA VAL A 164 1.72 -14.86 1.84
C VAL A 164 3.07 -15.49 1.50
N GLY A 165 3.79 -14.86 0.56
CA GLY A 165 5.14 -15.25 0.18
C GLY A 165 5.22 -16.39 -0.85
N GLY A 166 6.36 -17.07 -0.87
CA GLY A 166 6.73 -18.00 -1.95
C GLY A 166 7.27 -17.25 -3.18
N TYR A 167 8.14 -17.92 -3.94
CA TYR A 167 8.91 -17.25 -5.01
C TYR A 167 8.02 -16.57 -6.05
N TYR A 168 7.00 -17.26 -6.56
CA TYR A 168 6.13 -16.72 -7.61
C TYR A 168 5.23 -15.59 -7.11
N ASN A 169 4.68 -15.67 -5.88
CA ASN A 169 3.84 -14.58 -5.34
C ASN A 169 4.68 -13.33 -5.15
N THR A 170 5.75 -13.42 -4.35
CA THR A 170 6.63 -12.28 -4.07
C THR A 170 7.21 -11.68 -5.36
N ALA A 171 7.59 -12.50 -6.35
CA ALA A 171 8.07 -11.97 -7.63
C ALA A 171 6.97 -11.22 -8.39
N LEU A 172 5.74 -11.74 -8.42
CA LEU A 172 4.60 -11.04 -9.04
C LEU A 172 4.30 -9.76 -8.27
N ASP A 173 4.28 -9.79 -6.94
CA ASP A 173 3.99 -8.63 -6.11
C ASP A 173 5.00 -7.51 -6.40
N LEU A 174 6.30 -7.82 -6.46
CA LEU A 174 7.32 -6.84 -6.87
C LEU A 174 7.10 -6.26 -8.28
N VAL A 175 6.62 -7.07 -9.23
CA VAL A 175 6.27 -6.58 -10.58
C VAL A 175 5.07 -5.62 -10.51
N PHE A 176 4.02 -5.96 -9.77
CA PHE A 176 2.85 -5.10 -9.63
C PHE A 176 3.13 -3.85 -8.78
N ASN A 177 4.07 -3.94 -7.83
CA ASN A 177 4.61 -2.78 -7.10
C ASN A 177 5.29 -1.81 -8.06
N LEU A 178 6.14 -2.32 -8.95
CA LEU A 178 6.82 -1.51 -9.97
C LEU A 178 5.82 -0.84 -10.92
N ILE A 179 4.81 -1.58 -11.39
CA ILE A 179 3.76 -1.02 -12.27
C ILE A 179 3.02 0.12 -11.56
N GLY A 180 2.54 -0.11 -10.34
CA GLY A 180 1.88 0.92 -9.53
C GLY A 180 2.77 2.14 -9.31
N ALA A 181 4.03 1.92 -8.94
CA ALA A 181 5.00 2.98 -8.71
C ALA A 181 5.25 3.86 -9.95
N ILE A 182 5.41 3.25 -11.12
CA ILE A 182 5.58 3.97 -12.40
C ILE A 182 4.36 4.84 -12.67
N ILE A 183 3.15 4.27 -12.60
CA ILE A 183 1.91 4.99 -12.88
C ILE A 183 1.75 6.16 -11.88
N GLY A 184 2.00 5.92 -10.59
CA GLY A 184 1.84 6.92 -9.53
C GLY A 184 2.81 8.09 -9.68
N ALA A 185 4.09 7.79 -9.93
CA ALA A 185 5.12 8.81 -10.11
C ALA A 185 4.88 9.67 -11.36
N VAL A 186 4.46 9.05 -12.48
CA VAL A 186 4.09 9.80 -13.68
C VAL A 186 2.83 10.64 -13.43
N PHE A 187 1.81 10.07 -12.79
CA PHE A 187 0.56 10.76 -12.49
C PHE A 187 0.77 12.01 -11.63
N VAL A 188 1.48 11.89 -10.50
CA VAL A 188 1.75 13.06 -9.63
C VAL A 188 2.52 14.13 -10.39
N SER A 189 3.53 13.75 -11.18
CA SER A 189 4.38 14.70 -11.90
C SER A 189 3.64 15.52 -12.96
N ARG A 190 2.60 14.95 -13.59
CA ARG A 190 1.84 15.57 -14.68
C ARG A 190 0.49 16.13 -14.29
N VAL A 191 -0.16 15.58 -13.28
CA VAL A 191 -1.55 15.93 -12.94
C VAL A 191 -1.63 16.76 -11.68
N LEU A 192 -1.01 16.31 -10.59
CA LEU A 192 -1.10 16.99 -9.31
C LEU A 192 -0.12 18.17 -9.25
N ASP A 193 1.13 17.92 -9.65
CA ASP A 193 2.20 18.90 -9.57
C ASP A 193 2.03 20.05 -10.58
N GLU A 194 1.57 19.75 -11.79
CA GLU A 194 1.34 20.79 -12.83
C GLU A 194 0.14 21.67 -12.52
N LYS A 195 -0.88 21.12 -11.85
CA LYS A 195 -2.10 21.85 -11.52
C LYS A 195 -2.02 22.56 -10.16
N ASN A 196 -0.92 22.41 -9.42
CA ASN A 196 -0.78 22.86 -8.02
C ASN A 196 -1.90 22.32 -7.10
N ILE A 197 -2.26 21.04 -7.26
CA ILE A 197 -3.33 20.35 -6.49
C ILE A 197 -2.71 19.42 -5.43
#